data_AF-A0A7J8Q0V7-F1
#
_entry.id   AF-A0A7J8Q0V7-F1
#
_cell.length_a   1.000
_cell.length_b   1.000
_cell.length_c   1.000
_cell.angle_alpha   90.00
_cell.angle_beta   90.00
_cell.angle_gamma   90.00
#
_symmetry.space_group_name_H-M   'P 1'
#
loop_
_entity.id
_entity.type
_entity.pdbx_description
1 polymer ?
#
loop_
_entity_poly.entity_id
_entity_poly.type
_entity_poly.pdbx_seq_one_letter_code
_entity_poly.pdbx_strand_id
1 'polypeptide(L)'
;ALETFYEKFDPDFISIRTKAREVLQREDDLNEIVQLVGKDALAETDKITLETAKLLREDYLAQNAFTPYDKFCPFYKSVWMMRNIVHFNALANQAVEKAAGMDGQKITYSLIKHRLGDLFYRLVSQKFEDPAEGEEALVAKFKKLNEDLTAGFRALEDETR
;
A
#
# COMPACT_ATOMS: atom_id res chain seq x y z
N ALA A 1 25.29 -8.14 -0.15
CA ALA A 1 26.23 -7.13 -0.71
C ALA A 1 25.75 -5.68 -0.53
N LEU A 2 24.45 -5.37 -0.70
CA LEU A 2 23.92 -4.00 -0.49
C LEU A 2 23.22 -3.78 0.85
N GLU A 3 23.08 -4.81 1.68
CA GLU A 3 22.29 -4.75 2.94
C GLU A 3 22.76 -3.65 3.88
N THR A 4 24.06 -3.59 4.18
CA THR A 4 24.64 -2.55 5.04
C THR A 4 24.40 -1.13 4.52
N PHE A 5 24.37 -0.94 3.19
CA PHE A 5 24.06 0.37 2.61
C PHE A 5 22.59 0.72 2.86
N TYR A 6 21.68 -0.23 2.61
CA TYR A 6 20.25 -0.02 2.84
C TYR A 6 19.95 0.22 4.31
N GLU A 7 20.48 -0.59 5.21
CA GLU A 7 20.27 -0.44 6.65
C GLU A 7 20.71 0.92 7.18
N LYS A 8 21.81 1.47 6.62
CA LYS A 8 22.29 2.81 6.97
C LYS A 8 21.37 3.92 6.46
N PHE A 9 20.71 3.72 5.32
CA PHE A 9 19.79 4.69 4.74
C PHE A 9 18.39 4.61 5.37
N ASP A 10 17.81 3.41 5.40
CA ASP A 10 16.52 3.09 5.99
C ASP A 10 16.54 1.62 6.47
N PRO A 11 16.50 1.37 7.79
CA PRO A 11 16.62 0.03 8.36
C PRO A 11 15.45 -0.89 8.01
N ASP A 12 14.28 -0.35 7.69
CA ASP A 12 13.10 -1.18 7.38
C ASP A 12 12.99 -1.51 5.89
N PHE A 13 13.75 -0.83 5.02
CA PHE A 13 13.61 -0.97 3.57
C PHE A 13 13.69 -2.43 3.11
N ILE A 14 14.60 -3.23 3.67
CA ILE A 14 14.74 -4.64 3.30
C ILE A 14 13.46 -5.41 3.62
N SER A 15 12.87 -5.19 4.80
CA SER A 15 11.62 -5.83 5.22
C SER A 15 10.46 -5.42 4.30
N ILE A 16 10.33 -4.11 4.04
CA ILE A 16 9.28 -3.56 3.18
C ILE A 16 9.39 -4.12 1.75
N ARG A 17 10.61 -4.18 1.20
CA ARG A 17 10.88 -4.77 -0.12
C ARG A 17 10.50 -6.24 -0.17
N THR A 18 10.81 -7.01 0.88
CA THR A 18 10.42 -8.42 0.96
C THR A 18 8.90 -8.55 0.96
N LYS A 19 8.18 -7.73 1.73
CA LYS A 19 6.71 -7.72 1.72
C LYS A 19 6.11 -7.35 0.38
N ALA A 20 6.65 -6.33 -0.30
CA ALA A 20 6.19 -5.97 -1.64
C ALA A 20 6.37 -7.12 -2.64
N ARG A 21 7.47 -7.88 -2.56
CA ARG A 21 7.68 -9.07 -3.39
C ARG A 21 6.72 -10.20 -3.07
N GLU A 22 6.46 -10.47 -1.79
CA GLU A 22 5.48 -11.47 -1.35
C GLU A 22 4.08 -11.16 -1.89
N VAL A 23 3.67 -9.88 -1.87
CA VAL A 23 2.39 -9.43 -2.42
C VAL A 23 2.30 -9.69 -3.93
N LEU A 24 3.33 -9.35 -4.69
CA LEU A 24 3.37 -9.57 -6.13
C LEU A 24 3.34 -11.07 -6.48
N GLN A 25 4.11 -11.89 -5.77
CA GLN A 25 4.12 -13.34 -5.97
C GLN A 25 2.74 -13.96 -5.68
N ARG A 26 2.10 -13.55 -4.57
CA ARG A 26 0.77 -14.03 -4.21
C ARG A 26 -0.29 -13.58 -5.22
N GLU A 27 -0.12 -12.41 -5.83
CA GLU A 27 -1.01 -11.94 -6.88
C GLU A 27 -0.95 -12.80 -8.15
N ASP A 28 0.25 -13.26 -8.55
CA ASP A 28 0.40 -14.20 -9.66
C ASP A 28 -0.39 -15.50 -9.38
N ASP A 29 -0.26 -16.06 -8.18
CA ASP A 29 -0.98 -17.27 -7.76
C ASP A 29 -2.51 -17.05 -7.77
N LEU A 30 -2.96 -15.87 -7.31
CA LEU A 30 -4.39 -15.54 -7.25
C LEU A 30 -4.99 -15.26 -8.64
N ASN A 31 -4.22 -14.76 -9.60
CA ASN A 31 -4.73 -14.47 -10.94
C ASN A 31 -5.22 -15.72 -11.67
N GLU A 32 -4.55 -16.86 -11.49
CA GLU A 32 -5.02 -18.14 -12.05
C GLU A 32 -6.40 -18.50 -11.50
N ILE A 33 -6.60 -18.32 -10.18
CA ILE A 33 -7.88 -18.56 -9.52
C ILE A 33 -8.95 -17.59 -10.01
N VAL A 34 -8.62 -16.29 -10.09
CA VAL A 34 -9.55 -15.24 -10.56
C VAL A 34 -10.07 -15.54 -11.97
N GLN A 35 -9.21 -16.04 -12.87
CA GLN A 35 -9.63 -16.40 -14.23
C GLN A 35 -10.61 -17.58 -14.27
N LEU A 36 -10.54 -18.49 -13.28
CA LEU A 36 -11.39 -19.68 -13.22
C LEU A 36 -12.74 -19.40 -12.54
N VAL A 37 -12.75 -18.67 -11.41
CA VAL A 37 -13.95 -18.53 -10.55
C VAL A 37 -14.44 -17.09 -10.38
N GLY A 38 -13.66 -16.09 -10.81
CA GLY A 38 -13.97 -14.68 -10.66
C GLY A 38 -13.51 -14.05 -9.34
N LYS A 39 -13.27 -12.73 -9.35
CA LYS A 39 -12.72 -11.97 -8.21
C LYS A 39 -13.65 -11.94 -6.99
N ASP A 40 -14.96 -11.97 -7.20
CA ASP A 40 -15.94 -11.85 -6.11
C ASP A 40 -15.97 -13.08 -5.18
N ALA A 41 -15.53 -14.23 -5.67
CA ALA A 41 -15.47 -15.49 -4.94
C ALA A 41 -14.28 -15.58 -3.97
N LEU A 42 -13.33 -14.65 -4.04
CA LEU A 42 -12.13 -14.64 -3.21
C LEU A 42 -12.40 -14.22 -1.77
N ALA A 43 -11.52 -14.65 -0.86
CA ALA A 43 -11.48 -14.11 0.50
C ALA A 43 -11.11 -12.62 0.48
N GLU A 44 -11.51 -11.88 1.52
CA GLU A 44 -11.26 -10.44 1.60
C GLU A 44 -9.75 -10.11 1.64
N THR A 45 -8.93 -10.94 2.27
CA THR A 45 -7.46 -10.82 2.29
C THR A 45 -6.83 -11.01 0.91
N ASP A 46 -7.39 -11.89 0.07
CA ASP A 46 -6.97 -12.08 -1.31
C ASP A 46 -7.36 -10.89 -2.19
N LYS A 47 -8.57 -10.33 -1.99
CA LYS A 47 -8.98 -9.08 -2.66
C LYS A 47 -8.04 -7.92 -2.31
N ILE A 48 -7.64 -7.81 -1.05
CA ILE A 48 -6.66 -6.80 -0.58
C ILE A 48 -5.29 -7.04 -1.24
N THR A 49 -4.84 -8.30 -1.33
CA THR A 49 -3.59 -8.65 -1.99
C THR A 49 -3.59 -8.20 -3.46
N LEU A 50 -4.65 -8.54 -4.21
CA LEU A 50 -4.80 -8.14 -5.61
C LEU A 50 -4.79 -6.62 -5.79
N GLU A 51 -5.48 -5.87 -4.92
CA GLU A 51 -5.45 -4.40 -5.01
C GLU A 51 -4.08 -3.83 -4.65
N THR A 52 -3.42 -4.38 -3.62
CA THR A 52 -2.08 -3.92 -3.23
C THR A 52 -1.07 -4.19 -4.35
N ALA A 53 -1.14 -5.35 -4.99
CA ALA A 53 -0.32 -5.67 -6.15
C ALA A 53 -0.60 -4.70 -7.32
N LYS A 54 -1.86 -4.31 -7.53
CA LYS A 54 -2.21 -3.27 -8.50
C LYS A 54 -1.53 -1.94 -8.18
N LEU A 55 -1.58 -1.46 -6.93
CA LEU A 55 -0.86 -0.25 -6.49
C LEU A 55 0.65 -0.38 -6.73
N LEU A 56 1.24 -1.54 -6.42
CA LEU A 56 2.65 -1.78 -6.68
C LEU A 56 2.98 -1.73 -8.18
N ARG A 57 2.15 -2.31 -9.05
CA ARG A 57 2.43 -2.35 -10.50
C ARG A 57 2.21 -1.00 -11.17
N GLU A 58 1.08 -0.35 -10.91
CA GLU A 58 0.66 0.86 -11.62
C GLU A 58 1.25 2.14 -11.01
N ASP A 59 1.37 2.20 -9.69
CA ASP A 59 1.74 3.43 -8.99
C ASP A 59 3.17 3.44 -8.46
N TYR A 60 3.80 2.28 -8.31
CA TYR A 60 5.20 2.17 -7.85
C TYR A 60 6.18 1.71 -8.94
N LEU A 61 5.91 0.60 -9.63
CA LEU A 61 6.82 0.01 -10.62
C LEU A 61 6.78 0.73 -11.97
N ALA A 62 5.59 1.17 -12.42
CA ALA A 62 5.44 1.87 -13.68
C ALA A 62 5.83 3.36 -13.54
N GLN A 63 6.86 3.78 -14.28
CA GLN A 63 7.36 5.16 -14.30
C GLN A 63 7.25 5.79 -15.69
N ASN A 64 6.86 7.05 -15.75
CA ASN A 64 6.81 7.81 -17.01
C ASN A 64 8.02 8.73 -17.16
N ALA A 65 8.97 8.34 -18.01
CA ALA A 65 10.20 9.10 -18.26
C ALA A 65 9.99 10.51 -18.85
N PHE A 66 8.80 10.81 -19.37
CA PHE A 66 8.49 12.10 -20.01
C PHE A 66 7.90 13.15 -19.06
N THR A 67 7.62 12.81 -17.80
CA THR A 67 7.02 13.76 -16.84
C THR A 67 8.08 14.32 -15.88
N PRO A 68 7.91 15.57 -15.41
CA PRO A 68 8.90 16.19 -14.51
C PRO A 68 9.02 15.47 -13.16
N TYR A 69 7.91 14.92 -12.66
CA TYR A 69 7.81 14.26 -11.35
C TYR A 69 8.21 12.76 -11.36
N ASP A 70 8.33 12.12 -12.53
CA ASP A 70 8.56 10.66 -12.65
C ASP A 70 9.73 10.27 -13.57
N LYS A 71 10.39 11.24 -14.21
CA LYS A 71 11.63 10.99 -15.01
C LYS A 71 12.82 10.48 -14.19
N PHE A 72 12.83 10.78 -12.89
CA PHE A 72 13.84 10.36 -11.93
C PHE A 72 13.20 10.27 -10.56
N CYS A 73 13.26 9.09 -9.92
CA CYS A 73 12.72 8.88 -8.59
C CYS A 73 13.87 8.74 -7.57
N PRO A 74 14.09 9.73 -6.70
CA PRO A 74 15.07 9.62 -5.63
C PRO A 74 14.77 8.45 -4.69
N PHE A 75 15.81 7.92 -4.05
CA PHE A 75 15.67 6.72 -3.22
C PHE A 75 14.71 6.93 -2.03
N TYR A 76 14.76 8.09 -1.35
CA TYR A 76 13.82 8.41 -0.26
C TYR A 76 12.36 8.34 -0.73
N LYS A 77 12.05 8.87 -1.93
CA LYS A 77 10.70 8.86 -2.51
C LYS A 77 10.26 7.43 -2.76
N SER A 78 11.11 6.62 -3.38
CA SER A 78 10.83 5.20 -3.63
C SER A 78 10.57 4.41 -2.33
N VAL A 79 11.42 4.61 -1.32
CA VAL A 79 11.27 3.93 -0.02
C VAL A 79 9.94 4.29 0.65
N TRP A 80 9.59 5.58 0.69
CA TRP A 80 8.34 6.05 1.31
C TRP A 80 7.08 5.63 0.54
N MET A 81 7.12 5.62 -0.79
CA MET A 81 6.02 5.10 -1.61
C MET A 81 5.75 3.64 -1.30
N MET A 82 6.79 2.79 -1.33
CA MET A 82 6.64 1.36 -1.02
C MET A 82 6.18 1.15 0.42
N ARG A 83 6.73 1.91 1.37
CA ARG A 83 6.35 1.85 2.79
C ARG A 83 4.87 2.09 2.98
N ASN A 84 4.31 3.12 2.35
CA ASN A 84 2.89 3.45 2.50
C ASN A 84 1.98 2.40 1.86
N ILE A 85 2.33 1.86 0.70
CA ILE A 85 1.57 0.78 0.04
C ILE A 85 1.57 -0.50 0.91
N VAL A 86 2.74 -0.91 1.42
CA VAL A 86 2.86 -2.09 2.29
C VAL A 86 2.16 -1.87 3.64
N HIS A 87 2.21 -0.65 4.19
CA HIS A 87 1.50 -0.29 5.42
C HIS A 87 -0.02 -0.38 5.26
N PHE A 88 -0.56 0.13 4.14
CA PHE A 88 -1.96 -0.05 3.79
C PHE A 88 -2.35 -1.53 3.73
N ASN A 89 -1.54 -2.37 3.06
CA ASN A 89 -1.79 -3.80 2.99
C ASN A 89 -1.85 -4.46 4.37
N ALA A 90 -0.90 -4.13 5.26
CA ALA A 90 -0.87 -4.66 6.61
C ALA A 90 -2.10 -4.24 7.42
N LEU A 91 -2.47 -2.95 7.40
CA LEU A 91 -3.63 -2.43 8.13
C LEU A 91 -4.95 -3.01 7.59
N ALA A 92 -5.09 -3.13 6.27
CA ALA A 92 -6.29 -3.68 5.66
C ALA A 92 -6.50 -5.16 6.04
N ASN A 93 -5.45 -5.97 6.00
CA ASN A 93 -5.54 -7.37 6.42
C ASN A 93 -5.87 -7.48 7.91
N GLN A 94 -5.21 -6.69 8.77
CA GLN A 94 -5.50 -6.69 10.21
C GLN A 94 -6.96 -6.32 10.51
N ALA A 95 -7.50 -5.29 9.84
CA ALA A 95 -8.88 -4.86 10.05
C ALA A 95 -9.89 -5.96 9.67
N VAL A 96 -9.69 -6.60 8.51
CA VAL A 96 -10.54 -7.71 8.05
C VAL A 96 -10.44 -8.92 8.97
N GLU A 97 -9.23 -9.31 9.39
CA GLU A 97 -9.00 -10.47 10.25
C GLU A 97 -9.62 -10.29 11.64
N LYS A 98 -9.48 -9.11 12.25
CA LYS A 98 -10.11 -8.80 13.55
C LYS A 98 -11.63 -8.85 13.47
N ALA A 99 -12.20 -8.27 12.41
CA ALA A 99 -13.65 -8.23 12.24
C ALA A 99 -14.25 -9.62 11.97
N ALA A 100 -13.48 -10.57 11.44
CA ALA A 100 -13.96 -11.94 11.18
C ALA A 100 -14.28 -12.73 12.46
N GLY A 101 -13.71 -12.33 13.62
CA GLY A 101 -13.92 -12.98 14.91
C GLY A 101 -14.93 -12.29 15.84
N MET A 102 -15.59 -11.22 15.39
CA MET A 102 -16.49 -10.40 16.21
C MET A 102 -17.94 -10.51 15.70
N ASP A 103 -18.92 -10.46 16.60
CA ASP A 103 -20.36 -10.42 16.26
C ASP A 103 -20.82 -9.08 15.64
N GLY A 104 -19.87 -8.18 15.34
CA GLY A 104 -20.10 -6.85 14.77
C GLY A 104 -20.21 -6.83 13.24
N GLN A 105 -20.18 -5.62 12.67
CA GLN A 105 -20.24 -5.46 11.22
C GLN A 105 -18.94 -5.98 10.58
N LYS A 106 -19.06 -6.89 9.61
CA LYS A 106 -17.90 -7.40 8.87
C LYS A 106 -17.20 -6.27 8.12
N ILE A 107 -15.92 -6.08 8.38
CA ILE A 107 -15.06 -5.22 7.57
C ILE A 107 -14.71 -5.99 6.29
N THR A 108 -15.11 -5.43 5.14
CA THR A 108 -14.75 -5.93 3.81
C THR A 108 -13.83 -4.95 3.11
N TYR A 109 -13.10 -5.40 2.11
CA TYR A 109 -12.27 -4.55 1.26
C TYR A 109 -13.11 -3.44 0.60
N SER A 110 -14.32 -3.76 0.13
CA SER A 110 -15.23 -2.76 -0.44
C SER A 110 -15.60 -1.66 0.55
N LEU A 111 -15.81 -2.01 1.83
CA LEU A 111 -16.05 -1.02 2.89
C LEU A 111 -14.82 -0.16 3.14
N ILE A 112 -13.63 -0.77 3.24
CA ILE A 112 -12.36 -0.04 3.40
C ILE A 112 -12.18 0.97 2.26
N LYS A 113 -12.36 0.54 1.00
CA LYS A 113 -12.21 1.41 -0.18
C LYS A 113 -13.20 2.57 -0.18
N HIS A 114 -14.44 2.33 0.25
CA HIS A 114 -15.46 3.36 0.34
C HIS A 114 -15.16 4.37 1.47
N ARG A 115 -14.82 3.89 2.67
CA ARG A 115 -14.61 4.74 3.86
C ARG A 115 -13.29 5.49 3.82
N LEU A 116 -12.23 4.87 3.29
CA LEU A 116 -10.89 5.43 3.21
C LEU A 116 -10.54 5.92 1.80
N GLY A 117 -11.54 6.29 1.00
CA GLY A 117 -11.35 6.68 -0.40
C GLY A 117 -10.37 7.84 -0.61
N ASP A 118 -10.38 8.84 0.27
CA ASP A 118 -9.39 9.95 0.24
C ASP A 118 -7.96 9.45 0.48
N LEU A 119 -7.76 8.59 1.48
CA LEU A 119 -6.44 8.03 1.78
C LEU A 119 -5.96 7.11 0.65
N PHE A 120 -6.88 6.37 0.03
CA PHE A 120 -6.58 5.54 -1.14
C PHE A 120 -6.19 6.40 -2.34
N TYR A 121 -6.88 7.51 -2.58
CA TYR A 121 -6.50 8.46 -3.62
C TYR A 121 -5.09 9.02 -3.37
N ARG A 122 -4.80 9.42 -2.13
CA ARG A 122 -3.47 9.92 -1.74
C ARG A 122 -2.37 8.86 -1.90
N LEU A 123 -2.65 7.57 -1.67
CA LEU A 123 -1.74 6.45 -1.95
C LEU A 123 -1.40 6.36 -3.45
N VAL A 124 -2.41 6.36 -4.31
CA VAL A 124 -2.24 6.33 -5.78
C VAL A 124 -1.46 7.56 -6.26
N SER A 125 -1.74 8.73 -5.67
CA SER A 125 -1.15 9.99 -6.10
C SER A 125 0.31 10.22 -5.68
N GLN A 126 0.90 9.36 -4.82
CA GLN A 126 2.27 9.56 -4.34
C GLN A 126 3.31 9.67 -5.47
N LYS A 127 3.08 9.00 -6.61
CA LYS A 127 4.00 9.05 -7.75
C LYS A 127 4.11 10.44 -8.38
N PHE A 128 3.07 11.26 -8.26
CA PHE A 128 2.99 12.60 -8.86
C PHE A 128 3.72 13.68 -8.05
N GLU A 129 4.19 13.37 -6.84
CA GLU A 129 4.98 14.28 -6.01
C GLU A 129 6.31 14.63 -6.70
N ASP A 130 6.58 15.92 -6.91
CA ASP A 130 7.75 16.34 -7.70
C ASP A 130 9.00 16.39 -6.80
N PRO A 131 10.08 15.64 -7.11
CA PRO A 131 11.35 15.73 -6.39
C PRO A 131 11.91 17.15 -6.26
N ALA A 132 11.53 18.07 -7.15
CA ALA A 132 11.92 19.48 -7.08
C ALA A 132 11.35 20.21 -5.85
N GLU A 133 10.32 19.69 -5.19
CA GLU A 133 9.78 20.25 -3.94
C GLU A 133 10.72 20.05 -2.73
N GLY A 134 11.74 19.20 -2.87
CA GLY A 134 12.74 18.95 -1.85
C GLY A 134 12.42 17.76 -0.95
N GLU A 135 13.48 17.09 -0.48
CA GLU A 135 13.37 15.84 0.29
C GLU A 135 12.56 16.01 1.58
N GLU A 136 12.83 17.05 2.37
CA GLU A 136 12.15 17.28 3.65
C GLU A 136 10.63 17.44 3.49
N ALA A 137 10.20 18.22 2.49
CA ALA A 137 8.79 18.45 2.20
C ALA A 137 8.09 17.15 1.77
N LEU A 138 8.71 16.38 0.88
CA LEU A 138 8.13 15.12 0.41
C LEU A 138 8.08 14.05 1.50
N VAL A 139 9.14 13.91 2.29
CA VAL A 139 9.17 12.99 3.43
C VAL A 139 8.09 13.36 4.45
N ALA A 140 7.88 14.65 4.73
CA ALA A 140 6.81 15.09 5.61
C ALA A 140 5.41 14.72 5.06
N LYS A 141 5.17 14.89 3.76
CA LYS A 141 3.91 14.47 3.11
C LYS A 141 3.69 12.95 3.22
N PHE A 142 4.71 12.15 2.91
CA PHE A 142 4.60 10.69 2.95
C PHE A 142 4.42 10.16 4.36
N LYS A 143 5.13 10.72 5.33
CA LYS A 143 4.98 10.37 6.75
C LYS A 143 3.59 10.73 7.25
N LYS A 144 3.08 11.90 6.90
CA LYS A 144 1.70 12.29 7.23
C LYS A 144 0.67 11.34 6.62
N LEU A 145 0.84 10.92 5.38
CA LEU A 145 -0.03 9.88 4.78
C LEU A 145 0.04 8.56 5.56
N ASN A 146 1.23 8.14 5.99
CA ASN A 146 1.40 6.93 6.79
C ASN A 146 0.62 7.00 8.13
N GLU A 147 0.73 8.14 8.81
CA GLU A 147 0.03 8.42 10.08
C GLU A 147 -1.50 8.50 9.87
N ASP A 148 -1.93 9.19 8.81
CA ASP A 148 -3.35 9.31 8.45
C ASP A 148 -3.96 7.95 8.08
N LEU A 149 -3.22 7.05 7.42
CA LEU A 149 -3.64 5.66 7.19
C LEU A 149 -3.90 4.94 8.51
N THR A 150 -2.95 4.99 9.45
CA THR A 150 -3.13 4.38 10.77
C THR A 150 -4.34 4.95 11.50
N ALA A 151 -4.51 6.27 11.50
CA ALA A 151 -5.65 6.92 12.13
C ALA A 151 -6.98 6.53 11.46
N GLY A 152 -7.03 6.50 10.13
CA GLY A 152 -8.21 6.12 9.35
C GLY A 152 -8.65 4.69 9.61
N PHE A 153 -7.71 3.73 9.65
CA PHE A 153 -8.03 2.34 9.98
C PHE A 153 -8.48 2.16 11.44
N ARG A 154 -7.90 2.89 12.41
CA ARG A 154 -8.39 2.88 13.79
C ARG A 154 -9.83 3.39 13.90
N ALA A 155 -10.13 4.52 13.25
CA ALA A 155 -11.48 5.07 13.23
C ALA A 155 -12.49 4.09 12.59
N LEU A 156 -12.09 3.44 11.49
CA LEU A 156 -12.90 2.40 10.86
C LEU A 156 -13.18 1.22 11.79
N GLU A 157 -12.15 0.71 12.50
CA GLU A 157 -12.31 -0.38 13.46
C GLU A 157 -13.25 0.01 14.61
N ASP A 158 -13.07 1.21 15.19
CA ASP A 158 -13.87 1.71 16.31
C ASP A 158 -15.36 1.89 15.95
N GLU A 159 -15.67 2.30 14.72
CA GLU A 159 -17.05 2.45 14.23
C GLU A 159 -17.76 1.12 13.96
N THR A 160 -16.99 0.06 13.69
CA THR A 160 -17.52 -1.26 13.33
C THR A 160 -17.70 -2.21 14.51
N ARG A 161 -17.23 -1.79 15.69
CA ARG A 161 -17.34 -2.49 16.97
C ARG A 161 -18.71 -2.30 17.62
#